data_AF-A0A924XI00-F1
#
_entry.id   AF-A0A924XI00-F1
#
_cell.length_a   1.000
_cell.length_b   1.000
_cell.length_c   1.000
_cell.angle_alpha   90.00
_cell.angle_beta   90.00
_cell.angle_gamma   90.00
#
_symmetry.space_group_name_H-M   'P 1'
#
loop_
_entity.id
_entity.type
_entity.pdbx_description
1 polymer ?
#
loop_
_entity_poly.entity_id
_entity_poly.type
_entity_poly.pdbx_seq_one_letter_code
_entity_poly.pdbx_strand_id
1 'polypeptide(L)'
;NAYVDSYDSWDSDFAGMYSEHKWIGDSVLRIGSEISKSEKSSDSLVVSNKTNKTVKFLRIVAGDMLFIFEMPPNSKSKFSVPYLGDLPWVTGEGEFVDGRKVKWNGVNFQNKERLKNSLRYCISVGDDSLKIESPLMKGYNSDGASEKPNILKAENCDL
;
A
#
# COMPACT_ATOMS: atom_id res chain seq x y z
N ASN A 1 10.81 -36.42 -15.80
CA ASN A 1 11.22 -35.17 -16.46
C ASN A 1 10.08 -34.71 -17.36
N ALA A 2 9.14 -33.95 -16.82
CA ALA A 2 8.12 -33.29 -17.61
C ALA A 2 8.76 -32.05 -18.26
N TYR A 3 8.55 -31.89 -19.56
CA TYR A 3 8.95 -30.70 -20.32
C TYR A 3 8.10 -29.51 -19.84
N VAL A 4 8.76 -28.43 -19.45
CA VAL A 4 8.12 -27.13 -19.23
C VAL A 4 7.96 -26.50 -20.61
N ASP A 5 6.72 -26.43 -21.10
CA ASP A 5 6.39 -25.72 -22.33
C ASP A 5 6.66 -24.22 -22.12
N SER A 6 7.55 -23.69 -22.94
CA SER A 6 7.98 -22.30 -22.93
C SER A 6 6.86 -21.38 -23.45
N TYR A 7 5.99 -20.96 -22.55
CA TYR A 7 5.22 -19.71 -22.67
C TYR A 7 5.82 -18.58 -21.79
N ASP A 8 7.12 -18.69 -21.51
CA ASP A 8 7.97 -17.90 -20.59
C ASP A 8 8.22 -16.41 -20.97
N SER A 9 7.44 -15.81 -21.87
CA SER A 9 7.63 -14.36 -22.19
C SER A 9 6.98 -13.41 -21.18
N TRP A 10 6.27 -13.94 -20.18
CA TRP A 10 5.58 -13.18 -19.13
C TRP A 10 5.94 -13.60 -17.69
N ASP A 11 6.87 -14.56 -17.52
CA ASP A 11 7.17 -15.15 -16.20
C ASP A 11 8.42 -14.58 -15.50
N SER A 12 9.10 -13.58 -16.07
CA SER A 12 10.32 -13.00 -15.46
C SER A 12 10.13 -11.71 -14.65
N ASP A 13 8.94 -11.11 -14.64
CA ASP A 13 8.78 -9.75 -14.10
C ASP A 13 8.79 -9.69 -12.57
N PHE A 14 8.39 -10.75 -11.87
CA PHE A 14 8.35 -10.68 -10.40
C PHE A 14 9.74 -10.58 -9.78
N ALA A 15 10.68 -11.45 -10.19
CA ALA A 15 12.05 -11.41 -9.69
C ALA A 15 12.80 -10.12 -10.10
N GLY A 16 12.46 -9.55 -11.26
CA GLY A 16 12.99 -8.28 -11.73
C GLY A 16 12.43 -7.06 -10.98
N MET A 17 11.13 -7.04 -10.67
CA MET A 17 10.46 -5.96 -9.93
C MET A 17 10.72 -6.02 -8.42
N TYR A 18 11.00 -7.21 -7.89
CA TYR A 18 11.13 -7.50 -6.47
C TYR A 18 12.43 -8.25 -6.16
N SER A 19 13.55 -7.70 -6.60
CA SER A 19 14.88 -8.32 -6.45
C SER A 19 15.33 -8.45 -4.99
N GLU A 20 14.71 -7.72 -4.07
CA GLU A 20 15.09 -7.64 -2.67
C GLU A 20 13.90 -7.83 -1.73
N HIS A 21 14.18 -8.43 -0.59
CA HIS A 21 13.23 -8.57 0.51
C HIS A 21 13.95 -8.44 1.85
N LYS A 22 13.32 -7.76 2.80
CA LYS A 22 13.86 -7.61 4.16
C LYS A 22 12.76 -7.42 5.19
N TRP A 23 13.00 -7.94 6.39
CA TRP A 23 12.21 -7.58 7.56
C TRP A 23 12.60 -6.17 8.01
N ILE A 24 11.61 -5.27 8.09
CA ILE A 24 11.80 -3.88 8.57
C ILE A 24 11.27 -3.70 10.00
N GLY A 25 11.15 -4.81 10.72
CA GLY A 25 10.63 -4.96 12.07
C GLY A 25 10.22 -6.42 12.29
N ASP A 26 9.73 -6.74 13.50
CA ASP A 26 9.41 -8.13 13.89
C ASP A 26 8.22 -8.72 13.13
N SER A 27 7.34 -7.87 12.59
CA SER A 27 6.08 -8.28 11.96
C SER A 27 5.86 -7.68 10.57
N VAL A 28 6.90 -7.09 9.96
CA VAL A 28 6.75 -6.42 8.66
C VAL A 28 7.82 -6.87 7.68
N LEU A 29 7.36 -7.59 6.65
CA LEU A 29 8.17 -7.96 5.50
C LEU A 29 7.98 -6.94 4.39
N ARG A 30 9.10 -6.39 3.90
CA ARG A 30 9.14 -5.58 2.69
C ARG A 30 9.71 -6.40 1.55
N ILE A 31 9.09 -6.29 0.39
CA ILE A 31 9.53 -6.85 -0.87
C ILE A 31 9.55 -5.69 -1.87
N GLY A 32 10.72 -5.36 -2.42
CA GLY A 32 10.90 -4.17 -3.26
C GLY A 32 12.23 -3.47 -3.00
N SER A 33 12.31 -2.19 -3.35
CA SER A 33 13.58 -1.45 -3.47
C SER A 33 14.22 -1.18 -2.11
N GLU A 34 15.56 -1.19 -2.04
CA GLU A 34 16.26 -0.57 -0.93
C GLU A 34 16.06 0.95 -0.97
N ILE A 35 15.18 1.45 -0.11
CA ILE A 35 15.09 2.90 0.13
C ILE A 35 16.39 3.32 0.83
N SER A 36 17.30 3.95 0.08
CA SER A 36 18.57 4.43 0.61
C SER A 36 18.36 5.46 1.71
N LYS A 37 19.28 5.53 2.68
CA LYS A 37 19.23 6.47 3.83
C LYS A 37 19.28 7.95 3.42
N SER A 38 19.51 8.29 2.15
CA SER A 38 19.38 9.67 1.65
C SER A 38 17.91 10.01 1.39
N GLU A 39 17.13 10.10 2.47
CA GLU A 39 15.66 10.22 2.53
C GLU A 39 15.04 11.50 1.92
N LYS A 40 15.69 12.16 0.96
CA LYS A 40 15.11 13.36 0.34
C LYS A 40 13.97 13.07 -0.66
N SER A 41 13.68 11.80 -0.94
CA SER A 41 12.65 11.41 -1.92
C SER A 41 11.93 10.11 -1.53
N SER A 42 11.58 9.92 -0.26
CA SER A 42 10.65 8.85 0.14
C SER A 42 9.29 9.44 0.49
N ASP A 43 8.24 8.72 0.14
CA ASP A 43 6.88 9.02 0.58
C ASP A 43 6.62 8.38 1.95
N SER A 44 5.55 8.80 2.61
CA SER A 44 5.12 8.24 3.88
C SER A 44 3.78 7.51 3.76
N LEU A 45 3.72 6.33 4.37
CA LEU A 45 2.52 5.50 4.47
C LEU A 45 2.16 5.31 5.94
N VAL A 46 0.95 5.72 6.31
CA VAL A 46 0.37 5.44 7.64
C VAL A 46 -0.67 4.36 7.48
N VAL A 47 -0.53 3.28 8.24
CA VAL A 47 -1.48 2.16 8.25
C VAL A 47 -2.11 2.09 9.62
N SER A 48 -3.44 1.97 9.66
CA SER A 48 -4.20 1.86 10.90
C SER A 48 -5.20 0.71 10.83
N ASN A 49 -5.31 -0.04 11.91
CA ASN A 49 -6.38 -1.01 12.11
C ASN A 49 -7.39 -0.38 13.06
N LYS A 50 -8.54 0.07 12.53
CA LYS A 50 -9.60 0.75 13.31
C LYS A 50 -10.66 -0.22 13.82
N THR A 51 -10.39 -1.52 13.76
CA THR A 51 -11.30 -2.56 14.21
C THR A 51 -10.92 -3.03 15.61
N ASN A 52 -11.83 -3.78 16.23
CA ASN A 52 -11.58 -4.49 17.48
C ASN A 52 -10.96 -5.89 17.25
N LYS A 53 -10.40 -6.15 16.07
CA LYS A 53 -9.90 -7.48 15.67
C LYS A 53 -8.46 -7.38 15.17
N THR A 54 -7.67 -8.40 15.47
CA THR A 54 -6.31 -8.51 14.92
C THR A 54 -6.40 -8.81 13.43
N VAL A 55 -5.68 -8.03 12.62
CA VAL A 55 -5.45 -8.35 11.21
C VAL A 55 -4.30 -9.36 11.16
N LYS A 56 -4.59 -10.58 10.72
CA LYS A 56 -3.62 -11.68 10.62
C LYS A 56 -2.50 -11.34 9.63
N PHE A 57 -2.89 -10.84 8.46
CA PHE A 57 -1.95 -10.23 7.54
C PHE A 57 -2.63 -9.13 6.72
N LEU A 58 -1.86 -8.12 6.36
CA LEU A 58 -2.24 -7.05 5.45
C LEU A 58 -1.15 -6.92 4.38
N ARG A 59 -1.53 -7.09 3.12
CA ARG A 59 -0.68 -6.84 1.96
C ARG A 59 -0.99 -5.45 1.43
N ILE A 60 0.04 -4.61 1.31
CA ILE A 60 -0.05 -3.26 0.75
C ILE A 60 0.93 -3.15 -0.40
N VAL A 61 0.53 -2.49 -1.49
CA VAL A 61 1.43 -2.09 -2.57
C VAL A 61 1.42 -0.57 -2.66
N ALA A 62 2.60 0.04 -2.52
CA ALA A 62 2.86 1.47 -2.65
C ALA A 62 4.30 1.64 -3.16
N GLY A 63 4.52 1.37 -4.44
CA GLY A 63 5.85 1.16 -5.03
C GLY A 63 6.45 -0.16 -4.59
N ASP A 64 6.77 -0.27 -3.30
CA ASP A 64 7.13 -1.53 -2.65
C ASP A 64 5.87 -2.34 -2.26
N MET A 65 6.05 -3.64 -2.07
CA MET A 65 5.07 -4.51 -1.43
C MET A 65 5.43 -4.67 0.06
N LEU A 66 4.46 -4.40 0.93
CA LEU A 66 4.56 -4.59 2.37
C LEU A 66 3.58 -5.66 2.82
N PHE A 67 4.07 -6.65 3.56
CA PHE A 67 3.24 -7.55 4.35
C PHE A 67 3.39 -7.19 5.82
N ILE A 68 2.29 -6.80 6.45
CA ILE A 68 2.20 -6.54 7.88
C ILE A 68 1.47 -7.72 8.50
N PHE A 69 2.13 -8.44 9.40
CA PHE A 69 1.58 -9.59 10.10
C PHE A 69 1.07 -9.18 11.49
N GLU A 70 0.00 -9.82 11.92
CA GLU A 70 -0.54 -9.72 13.29
C GLU A 70 -0.75 -8.28 13.79
N MET A 71 -1.29 -7.40 12.94
CA MET A 71 -1.53 -6.00 13.29
C MET A 71 -2.65 -5.91 14.36
N PRO A 72 -2.35 -5.44 15.59
CA PRO A 72 -3.32 -5.48 16.68
C PRO A 72 -4.55 -4.58 16.43
N PRO A 73 -5.67 -4.82 17.14
CA PRO A 73 -6.81 -3.90 17.16
C PRO A 73 -6.37 -2.48 17.53
N ASN A 74 -7.00 -1.47 16.92
CA ASN A 74 -6.77 -0.05 17.20
C ASN A 74 -5.30 0.40 17.11
N SER A 75 -4.46 -0.35 16.39
CA SER A 75 -3.04 -0.07 16.24
C SER A 75 -2.75 0.80 15.01
N LYS A 76 -1.55 1.39 15.00
CA LYS A 76 -1.07 2.28 13.95
C LYS A 76 0.41 2.06 13.70
N SER A 77 0.80 2.10 12.44
CA SER A 77 2.20 1.98 12.02
C SER A 77 2.49 2.98 10.90
N LYS A 78 3.74 3.43 10.85
CA LYS A 78 4.21 4.38 9.83
C LYS A 78 5.42 3.79 9.11
N PHE A 79 5.41 3.88 7.79
CA PHE A 79 6.45 3.35 6.92
C PHE A 79 6.92 4.42 5.95
N SER A 80 8.22 4.43 5.65
CA SER A 80 8.76 5.15 4.49
C SER A 80 8.63 4.23 3.26
N VAL A 81 8.05 4.73 2.18
CA VAL A 81 7.88 4.00 0.90
C VAL A 81 8.55 4.79 -0.23
N PRO A 82 8.86 4.18 -1.39
CA PRO A 82 9.47 4.92 -2.50
C PRO A 82 8.58 6.10 -2.94
N TYR A 83 9.18 7.17 -3.46
CA TYR A 83 8.41 8.25 -4.08
C TYR A 83 7.71 7.77 -5.34
N LEU A 84 6.38 7.91 -5.38
CA LEU A 84 5.55 7.31 -6.44
C LEU A 84 5.25 8.25 -7.63
N GLY A 85 5.67 9.52 -7.57
CA GLY A 85 5.59 10.43 -8.71
C GLY A 85 4.21 11.03 -8.98
N ASP A 86 3.85 11.11 -10.27
CA ASP A 86 2.72 11.92 -10.77
C ASP A 86 1.35 11.21 -10.62
N LEU A 87 1.34 9.87 -10.70
CA LEU A 87 0.13 9.03 -10.55
C LEU A 87 0.37 7.88 -9.55
N PRO A 88 0.52 8.17 -8.25
CA PRO A 88 0.73 7.14 -7.25
C PRO A 88 -0.42 6.13 -7.20
N TRP A 89 -0.10 4.85 -7.35
CA TRP A 89 -1.03 3.75 -7.14
C TRP A 89 -0.77 3.10 -5.79
N VAL A 90 -1.79 3.10 -4.93
CA VAL A 90 -1.73 2.46 -3.60
C VAL A 90 -2.86 1.46 -3.48
N THR A 91 -2.54 0.22 -3.12
CA THR A 91 -3.53 -0.83 -2.90
C THR A 91 -3.35 -1.52 -1.56
N GLY A 92 -4.41 -2.12 -1.05
CA GLY A 92 -4.34 -2.98 0.13
C GLY A 92 -5.39 -4.08 0.13
N GLU A 93 -5.06 -5.21 0.75
CA GLU A 93 -5.95 -6.34 1.02
C GLU A 93 -5.42 -7.18 2.18
N GLY A 94 -6.23 -8.04 2.78
CA GLY A 94 -5.76 -8.87 3.90
C GLY A 94 -6.79 -9.83 4.49
N GLU A 95 -6.52 -10.29 5.70
CA GLU A 95 -7.35 -11.25 6.44
C GLU A 95 -7.26 -10.97 7.94
N PHE A 96 -8.39 -11.07 8.64
CA PHE A 96 -8.45 -11.05 10.11
C PHE A 96 -8.13 -12.44 10.69
N VAL A 97 -7.77 -12.49 11.97
CA VAL A 97 -7.53 -13.77 12.67
C VAL A 97 -8.75 -14.70 12.70
N ASP A 98 -9.96 -14.16 12.53
CA ASP A 98 -11.21 -14.93 12.43
C ASP A 98 -11.49 -15.47 11.01
N GLY A 99 -10.56 -15.27 10.06
CA GLY A 99 -10.64 -15.74 8.68
C GLY A 99 -11.44 -14.82 7.75
N ARG A 100 -12.12 -13.79 8.25
CA ARG A 100 -12.81 -12.81 7.40
C ARG A 100 -11.78 -11.98 6.62
N LYS A 101 -12.11 -11.67 5.36
CA LYS A 101 -11.22 -10.95 4.46
C LYS A 101 -11.33 -9.44 4.63
N VAL A 102 -10.19 -8.76 4.66
CA VAL A 102 -10.11 -7.32 4.38
C VAL A 102 -10.11 -7.19 2.86
N LYS A 103 -11.25 -6.75 2.30
CA LYS A 103 -11.44 -6.68 0.85
C LYS A 103 -10.40 -5.77 0.20
N TRP A 104 -9.97 -6.18 -0.99
CA TRP A 104 -9.09 -5.39 -1.82
C TRP A 104 -9.67 -4.00 -2.09
N ASN A 105 -8.83 -2.99 -2.00
CA ASN A 105 -9.12 -1.65 -2.51
C ASN A 105 -7.83 -1.06 -3.10
N GLY A 106 -7.99 -0.17 -4.08
CA GLY A 106 -6.88 0.51 -4.75
C GLY A 106 -7.26 1.94 -5.13
N VAL A 107 -6.33 2.87 -4.91
CA VAL A 107 -6.51 4.29 -5.23
C VAL A 107 -5.35 4.83 -6.06
N ASN A 108 -5.70 5.43 -7.19
CA ASN A 108 -4.79 6.18 -8.06
C ASN A 108 -4.89 7.65 -7.67
N PHE A 109 -3.83 8.21 -7.09
CA PHE A 109 -3.78 9.61 -6.69
C PHE A 109 -3.33 10.50 -7.85
N GLN A 110 -3.85 11.73 -7.89
CA GLN A 110 -3.45 12.75 -8.85
C GLN A 110 -2.51 13.75 -8.19
N ASN A 111 -1.21 13.65 -8.46
CA ASN A 111 -0.20 14.63 -8.07
C ASN A 111 0.02 15.68 -9.18
N LYS A 112 -1.07 16.33 -9.65
CA LYS A 112 -1.01 17.32 -10.76
C LYS A 112 -0.10 18.51 -10.47
N GLU A 113 0.05 18.85 -9.19
CA GLU A 113 0.88 19.96 -8.73
C GLU A 113 2.37 19.60 -8.75
N ARG A 114 2.73 18.34 -9.08
CA ARG A 114 4.10 17.81 -9.04
C ARG A 114 4.81 18.24 -7.77
N LEU A 115 4.14 17.96 -6.65
CA LEU A 115 4.65 18.34 -5.34
C LEU A 115 6.08 17.82 -5.23
N LYS A 116 7.02 18.76 -5.06
CA LYS A 116 8.46 18.47 -4.92
C LYS A 116 8.80 17.83 -3.57
N ASN A 117 7.81 17.73 -2.69
CA ASN A 117 7.93 17.19 -1.34
C ASN A 117 7.41 15.74 -1.33
N SER A 118 7.87 14.99 -0.33
CA SER A 118 7.34 13.68 0.02
C SER A 118 5.82 13.67 0.11
N LEU A 119 5.20 12.69 -0.53
CA LEU A 119 3.77 12.46 -0.48
C LEU A 119 3.42 11.68 0.80
N ARG A 120 2.12 11.67 1.11
CA ARG A 120 1.59 10.97 2.28
C ARG A 120 0.33 10.19 1.89
N TYR A 121 0.29 8.93 2.28
CA TYR A 121 -0.83 8.03 2.08
C TYR A 121 -1.29 7.48 3.43
N CYS A 122 -2.59 7.25 3.55
CA CYS A 122 -3.21 6.67 4.73
C CYS A 122 -4.02 5.44 4.31
N ILE A 123 -3.84 4.33 5.02
CA ILE A 123 -4.65 3.12 4.89
C ILE A 123 -5.33 2.86 6.23
N SER A 124 -6.66 2.76 6.22
CA SER A 124 -7.45 2.39 7.39
C SER A 124 -8.19 1.08 7.11
N VAL A 125 -7.94 0.06 7.93
CA VAL A 125 -8.73 -1.17 7.95
C VAL A 125 -9.95 -0.95 8.84
N GLY A 126 -11.14 -1.05 8.25
CA GLY A 126 -12.43 -1.11 8.93
C GLY A 126 -12.98 -2.54 8.94
N ASP A 127 -14.16 -2.74 9.54
CA ASP A 127 -14.69 -4.10 9.78
C ASP A 127 -14.85 -4.95 8.52
N ASP A 128 -15.25 -4.33 7.40
CA ASP A 128 -15.50 -4.99 6.11
C ASP A 128 -14.88 -4.24 4.91
N SER A 129 -14.07 -3.20 5.17
CA SER A 129 -13.53 -2.34 4.12
C SER A 129 -12.12 -1.87 4.43
N LEU A 130 -11.43 -1.44 3.38
CA LEU A 130 -10.16 -0.76 3.46
C LEU A 130 -10.34 0.62 2.85
N LYS A 131 -10.02 1.67 3.61
CA LYS A 131 -10.04 3.05 3.12
C LYS A 131 -8.62 3.50 2.80
N ILE A 132 -8.40 3.99 1.59
CA ILE A 132 -7.12 4.56 1.16
C ILE A 132 -7.34 6.04 0.82
N GLU A 133 -6.53 6.90 1.39
CA GLU A 133 -6.65 8.35 1.22
C GLU A 133 -5.28 9.05 1.28
N SER A 134 -5.27 10.33 0.93
CA SER A 134 -4.11 11.19 1.05
C SER A 134 -4.56 12.57 1.52
N PRO A 135 -3.86 13.22 2.48
CA PRO A 135 -4.16 14.59 2.84
C PRO A 135 -3.70 15.60 1.77
N LEU A 136 -2.84 15.17 0.85
CA LEU A 136 -2.23 16.05 -0.15
C LEU A 136 -2.94 15.98 -1.51
N MET A 137 -3.58 14.85 -1.81
CA MET A 137 -4.03 14.54 -3.17
C MET A 137 -5.45 13.97 -3.20
N LYS A 138 -6.15 14.24 -4.30
CA LYS A 138 -7.39 13.54 -4.65
C LYS A 138 -7.05 12.29 -5.44
N GLY A 139 -7.95 11.32 -5.50
CA GLY A 139 -7.71 10.07 -6.23
C GLY A 139 -8.97 9.43 -6.82
N TYR A 140 -8.74 8.31 -7.49
CA TYR A 140 -9.76 7.50 -8.16
C TYR A 140 -9.67 6.08 -7.62
N ASN A 141 -10.81 5.47 -7.32
CA ASN A 141 -10.91 4.05 -7.05
C ASN A 141 -11.98 3.40 -7.96
N SER A 142 -12.18 2.10 -7.82
CA SER A 142 -13.14 1.31 -8.60
C SER A 142 -14.61 1.69 -8.38
N ASP A 143 -14.92 2.42 -7.31
CA ASP A 143 -16.31 2.69 -6.89
C ASP A 143 -16.88 3.98 -7.53
N GLY A 144 -16.03 4.76 -8.20
CA GLY A 144 -16.39 6.05 -8.79
C GLY A 144 -16.45 6.05 -10.31
N ALA A 145 -17.16 7.03 -10.86
CA ALA A 145 -17.06 7.34 -12.29
C ALA A 145 -15.64 7.82 -12.63
N SER A 146 -15.09 7.36 -13.75
CA SER A 146 -13.72 7.68 -14.20
C SER A 146 -13.50 9.16 -14.57
N GLU A 147 -14.57 9.96 -14.64
CA GLU A 147 -14.53 11.35 -15.12
C GLU A 147 -14.01 12.35 -14.07
N LYS A 148 -14.15 12.05 -12.78
CA LYS A 148 -13.73 12.95 -11.68
C LYS A 148 -13.18 12.16 -10.49
N PRO A 149 -12.19 12.70 -9.74
CA PRO A 149 -11.69 12.03 -8.55
C PRO A 149 -12.82 11.86 -7.54
N ASN A 150 -13.06 10.63 -7.11
CA ASN A 150 -14.07 10.29 -6.12
C ASN A 150 -13.49 10.08 -4.72
N ILE A 151 -12.16 9.99 -4.62
CA ILE A 151 -11.43 10.09 -3.34
C ILE A 151 -11.00 11.54 -3.14
N LEU A 152 -11.55 12.18 -2.12
CA LEU A 152 -11.21 13.56 -1.76
C LEU A 152 -9.93 13.59 -0.90
N LYS A 153 -9.33 14.79 -0.77
CA LYS A 153 -8.21 14.98 0.17
C LYS A 153 -8.72 14.71 1.58
N ALA A 154 -7.99 13.91 2.34
CA ALA A 154 -8.23 13.74 3.77
C ALA A 154 -7.84 15.01 4.53
N GLU A 155 -8.44 15.28 5.68
CA GLU A 155 -7.95 16.37 6.54
C GLU A 155 -6.56 16.04 7.11
N ASN A 156 -6.37 14.79 7.52
CA ASN A 156 -5.10 14.22 7.96
C ASN A 156 -5.12 12.69 7.77
N CYS A 157 -3.95 12.04 7.84
CA CYS A 157 -3.96 10.64 8.29
C CYS A 157 -4.22 10.70 9.79
N ASP A 158 -5.31 10.12 10.29
CA ASP A 158 -5.59 10.11 11.73
C ASP A 158 -4.30 9.82 12.51
N LEU A 159 -3.84 10.78 13.32
CA LEU A 159 -2.61 10.73 14.14
C LEU A 159 -2.96 10.34 15.57
#